data_AF-A0A945M4G8-F1
#
_entry.id   AF-A0A945M4G8-F1
#
_cell.length_a   1.000
_cell.length_b   1.000
_cell.length_c   1.000
_cell.angle_alpha   90.00
_cell.angle_beta   90.00
_cell.angle_gamma   90.00
#
_symmetry.space_group_name_H-M   'P 1'
#
loop_
_entity.id
_entity.type
_entity.pdbx_description
1 polymer ?
#
loop_
_entity_poly.entity_id
_entity_poly.type
_entity_poly.pdbx_seq_one_letter_code
_entity_poly.pdbx_strand_id
1 'polypeptide(L)'
;RRYLVGLDGISFRSRAIALLNWCLGLEVRYLTPKLTLPIKAEATCMAALPERNQEDLLAALIASIEGQPPVDLEAITVAVDDLIAPDSLAETLILAQQYAEAGYDAEPLFLALAELVCRDEQTEMHAYKLQQAAWEEYHAVPPAFRWVHLMAAARHAACVVNMLPKTVWPRAAGLLTR
;
A
#
# COMPACT_ATOMS: atom_id res chain seq x y z
N ARG A 1 8.79 4.69 11.85
CA ARG A 1 10.23 4.65 12.27
C ARG A 1 10.63 5.87 13.09
N ARG A 2 10.21 7.07 12.64
CA ARG A 2 10.44 8.35 13.35
C ARG A 2 10.02 8.34 14.81
N TYR A 3 8.89 7.71 15.14
CA TYR A 3 8.47 7.51 16.52
C TYR A 3 9.57 6.90 17.40
N LEU A 4 10.12 5.74 17.01
CA LEU A 4 11.14 5.04 17.80
C LEU A 4 12.44 5.83 17.91
N VAL A 5 12.89 6.49 16.84
CA VAL A 5 14.11 7.33 16.90
C VAL A 5 13.89 8.66 17.62
N GLY A 6 12.64 9.05 17.85
CA GLY A 6 12.25 10.24 18.61
C GLY A 6 12.16 10.02 20.11
N LEU A 7 12.20 8.77 20.60
CA LEU A 7 12.10 8.46 22.03
C LEU A 7 13.31 8.95 22.81
N ASP A 8 13.05 9.64 23.92
CA ASP A 8 14.07 10.06 24.88
C ASP A 8 14.78 8.86 25.50
N GLY A 9 16.03 9.06 25.94
CA GLY A 9 16.86 8.02 26.55
C GLY A 9 17.51 7.04 25.57
N ILE A 10 17.19 7.07 24.27
CA ILE A 10 17.89 6.27 23.24
C ILE A 10 19.12 7.02 22.71
N SER A 11 20.30 6.40 22.82
CA SER A 11 21.57 6.98 22.35
C SER A 11 21.57 7.28 20.84
N PHE A 12 22.31 8.30 20.42
CA PHE A 12 22.51 8.63 19.00
C PHE A 12 23.00 7.42 18.19
N ARG A 13 23.96 6.66 18.73
CA ARG A 13 24.50 5.47 18.08
C ARG A 13 23.41 4.44 17.78
N SER A 14 22.54 4.16 18.75
CA SER A 14 21.42 3.22 18.57
C SER A 14 20.42 3.71 17.52
N ARG A 15 20.09 5.00 17.53
CA ARG A 15 19.21 5.63 16.52
C ARG A 15 19.82 5.52 15.11
N ALA A 16 21.10 5.83 14.96
CA ALA A 16 21.81 5.75 13.69
C ALA A 16 21.86 4.32 13.15
N ILE A 17 22.18 3.33 14.00
CA ILE A 17 22.17 1.91 13.59
C ILE A 17 20.77 1.46 13.17
N ALA A 18 19.74 1.85 13.92
CA ALA A 18 18.36 1.54 13.57
C ALA A 18 17.98 2.13 12.20
N LEU A 19 18.42 3.35 11.87
CA LEU A 19 18.16 3.98 10.57
C LEU A 19 18.99 3.40 9.42
N LEU A 20 20.18 2.87 9.67
CA LEU A 20 21.01 2.30 8.61
C LEU A 20 20.62 0.85 8.27
N ASN A 21 20.14 0.10 9.26
CA ASN A 21 19.90 -1.34 9.09
C ASN A 21 18.42 -1.70 8.87
N TRP A 22 17.52 -0.72 8.86
CA TRP A 22 16.09 -1.01 8.93
C TRP A 22 15.56 -1.81 7.73
N CYS A 23 16.13 -1.60 6.55
CA CYS A 23 15.74 -2.29 5.31
C CYS A 23 16.49 -3.61 5.12
N LEU A 24 17.38 -3.98 6.05
CA LEU A 24 18.22 -5.18 5.97
C LEU A 24 17.65 -6.37 6.77
N GLY A 25 16.52 -6.16 7.45
CA GLY A 25 15.84 -7.21 8.21
C GLY A 25 15.40 -8.39 7.34
N LEU A 26 15.25 -9.57 7.95
CA LEU A 26 14.88 -10.81 7.27
C LEU A 26 13.57 -10.66 6.48
N GLU A 27 12.55 -10.08 7.10
CA GLU A 27 11.24 -9.85 6.50
C GLU A 27 11.34 -9.03 5.20
N VAL A 28 12.07 -7.91 5.22
CA VAL A 28 12.27 -7.07 4.03
C VAL A 28 13.00 -7.85 2.93
N ARG A 29 14.08 -8.56 3.29
CA ARG A 29 14.87 -9.34 2.33
C ARG A 29 14.09 -10.52 1.74
N TYR A 30 13.15 -11.08 2.49
CA TYR A 30 12.35 -12.22 2.08
C TYR A 30 11.10 -11.80 1.29
N LEU A 31 10.52 -10.64 1.59
CA LEU A 31 9.37 -10.08 0.87
C LEU A 31 9.77 -9.34 -0.42
N THR A 32 10.98 -8.76 -0.48
CA THR A 32 11.44 -8.01 -1.68
C THR A 32 11.37 -8.84 -2.97
N PRO A 33 11.87 -10.09 -3.01
CA PRO A 33 11.76 -10.93 -4.22
C PRO A 33 10.33 -11.31 -4.61
N LYS A 34 9.37 -11.22 -3.66
CA LYS A 34 7.94 -11.54 -3.88
C LYS A 34 7.17 -10.36 -4.48
N LEU A 35 7.76 -9.18 -4.43
CA LEU A 35 7.35 -8.00 -5.18
C LEU A 35 8.21 -7.94 -6.45
N THR A 36 7.85 -8.77 -7.43
CA THR A 36 8.55 -8.88 -8.73
C THR A 36 8.45 -7.61 -9.57
N LEU A 37 7.48 -6.74 -9.25
CA LEU A 37 7.20 -5.52 -9.98
C LEU A 37 8.16 -4.37 -9.59
N PRO A 38 8.63 -3.59 -10.57
CA PRO A 38 9.51 -2.47 -10.29
C PRO A 38 8.83 -1.41 -9.40
N ILE A 39 9.65 -0.58 -8.74
CA ILE A 39 9.12 0.51 -7.89
C ILE A 39 8.37 1.54 -8.74
N LYS A 40 8.92 1.87 -9.92
CA LYS A 40 8.29 2.71 -10.94
C LYS A 40 8.05 1.90 -12.21
N ALA A 41 6.93 2.17 -12.86
CA ALA A 41 6.66 1.72 -14.21
C ALA A 41 7.65 2.32 -15.21
N GLU A 42 7.85 1.61 -16.31
CA GLU A 42 8.63 2.12 -17.44
C GLU A 42 7.94 3.32 -18.08
N ALA A 43 8.73 4.24 -18.63
CA ALA A 43 8.22 5.45 -19.27
C ALA A 43 7.26 5.15 -20.44
N THR A 44 7.46 4.04 -21.15
CA THR A 44 6.59 3.54 -22.22
C THR A 44 5.21 3.14 -21.72
N CYS A 45 5.12 2.47 -20.56
CA CYS A 45 3.85 2.12 -19.92
C CYS A 45 3.10 3.37 -19.47
N MET A 46 3.83 4.34 -18.90
CA MET A 46 3.26 5.63 -18.49
C MET A 46 2.73 6.43 -19.69
N ALA A 47 3.48 6.48 -20.79
CA ALA A 47 3.10 7.21 -22.00
C ALA A 47 1.90 6.59 -22.74
N ALA A 48 1.62 5.31 -22.54
CA ALA A 48 0.48 4.63 -23.14
C ALA A 48 -0.84 4.88 -22.38
N LEU A 49 -0.80 5.39 -21.15
CA LEU A 49 -2.00 5.70 -20.40
C LEU A 49 -2.69 6.96 -20.96
N PRO A 50 -4.03 6.96 -21.04
CA PRO A 50 -4.75 8.18 -21.36
C PRO A 50 -4.56 9.19 -20.23
N GLU A 51 -4.53 10.47 -20.60
CA GLU A 51 -4.68 11.55 -19.62
C GLU A 51 -6.06 11.46 -18.99
N ARG A 52 -6.09 11.54 -17.66
CA ARG A 52 -7.30 11.54 -16.84
C ARG A 52 -7.21 12.72 -15.90
N ASN A 53 -8.34 13.34 -15.58
CA ASN A 53 -8.38 14.28 -14.45
C ASN A 53 -8.23 13.52 -13.12
N GLN A 54 -8.14 14.27 -12.01
CA GLN A 54 -7.95 13.68 -10.68
C GLN A 54 -9.04 12.67 -10.30
N GLU A 55 -10.31 12.98 -10.59
CA GLU A 55 -11.46 12.15 -10.22
C GLU A 55 -11.48 10.85 -11.03
N ASP A 56 -11.30 10.94 -12.35
CA ASP A 56 -11.28 9.79 -13.26
C ASP A 56 -10.10 8.86 -12.98
N LEU A 57 -8.93 9.44 -12.64
CA LEU A 57 -7.75 8.65 -12.31
C LEU A 57 -7.89 7.99 -10.94
N LEU A 58 -8.44 8.68 -9.95
CA LEU A 58 -8.77 8.10 -8.65
C LEU A 58 -9.75 6.94 -8.83
N ALA A 59 -10.83 7.14 -9.58
CA ALA A 59 -11.82 6.09 -9.84
C ALA A 59 -11.21 4.87 -10.55
N ALA A 60 -10.36 5.09 -11.57
CA ALA A 60 -9.65 4.01 -12.25
C ALA A 60 -8.69 3.26 -11.32
N LEU A 61 -7.97 3.96 -10.45
CA LEU A 61 -7.07 3.37 -9.47
C LEU A 61 -7.83 2.51 -8.46
N ILE A 62 -8.94 3.02 -7.91
CA ILE A 62 -9.78 2.27 -6.97
C ILE A 62 -10.39 1.04 -7.65
N ALA A 63 -10.89 1.18 -8.88
CA ALA A 63 -11.40 0.04 -9.64
C ALA A 63 -10.32 -1.04 -9.90
N SER A 64 -9.09 -0.63 -10.21
CA SER A 64 -7.95 -1.55 -10.37
C SER A 64 -7.60 -2.28 -9.06
N ILE A 65 -7.70 -1.59 -7.92
CA ILE A 65 -7.47 -2.19 -6.59
C ILE A 65 -8.58 -3.18 -6.25
N GLU A 66 -9.85 -2.80 -6.37
CA GLU A 66 -10.99 -3.69 -6.09
C GLU A 66 -11.07 -4.87 -7.07
N GLY A 67 -10.54 -4.71 -8.28
CA GLY A 67 -10.47 -5.75 -9.30
C GLY A 67 -9.34 -6.77 -9.14
N GLN A 68 -8.50 -6.67 -8.10
CA GLN A 68 -7.41 -7.64 -7.90
C GLN A 68 -7.95 -9.06 -7.66
N PRO A 69 -7.27 -10.12 -8.13
CA PRO A 69 -7.71 -11.49 -7.88
C PRO A 69 -7.88 -11.79 -6.38
N PRO A 70 -8.97 -12.45 -5.97
CA PRO A 70 -9.15 -12.81 -4.57
C PRO A 70 -8.15 -13.89 -4.14
N VAL A 71 -7.69 -13.78 -2.90
CA VAL A 71 -6.84 -14.78 -2.25
C VAL A 71 -7.59 -15.32 -1.04
N ASP A 72 -8.11 -16.55 -1.18
CA ASP A 72 -8.78 -17.25 -0.09
C ASP A 72 -7.75 -17.96 0.78
N LEU A 73 -7.43 -17.36 1.92
CA LEU A 73 -6.43 -17.87 2.87
C LEU A 73 -6.84 -19.19 3.53
N GLU A 74 -8.12 -19.56 3.50
CA GLU A 74 -8.55 -20.89 3.96
C GLU A 74 -8.38 -21.96 2.88
N ALA A 75 -8.27 -21.56 1.61
CA ALA A 75 -8.15 -22.45 0.45
C ALA A 75 -6.73 -22.50 -0.15
N ILE A 76 -5.79 -21.67 0.31
CA ILE A 76 -4.42 -21.70 -0.22
C ILE A 76 -3.74 -23.05 0.05
N THR A 77 -3.02 -23.55 -0.96
CA THR A 77 -2.27 -24.81 -0.90
C THR A 77 -0.77 -24.60 -0.63
N VAL A 78 -0.36 -23.33 -0.58
CA VAL A 78 1.01 -22.89 -0.29
C VAL A 78 1.03 -22.20 1.08
N ALA A 79 2.21 -22.08 1.68
CA ALA A 79 2.35 -21.24 2.87
C ALA A 79 1.98 -19.79 2.53
N VAL A 80 1.35 -19.07 3.47
CA VAL A 80 1.04 -17.63 3.33
C VAL A 80 2.29 -16.85 2.93
N ASP A 81 3.42 -17.24 3.52
CA ASP A 81 4.71 -16.66 3.19
C ASP A 81 5.02 -16.80 1.69
N ASP A 82 4.76 -17.93 1.05
CA ASP A 82 5.12 -18.16 -0.36
C ASP A 82 4.18 -17.47 -1.38
N LEU A 83 3.22 -16.67 -0.92
CA LEU A 83 2.35 -15.90 -1.80
C LEU A 83 3.13 -14.82 -2.55
N ILE A 84 2.88 -14.75 -3.86
CA ILE A 84 3.48 -13.78 -4.78
C ILE A 84 2.39 -12.81 -5.24
N ALA A 85 2.73 -11.52 -5.33
CA ALA A 85 1.80 -10.52 -5.83
C ALA A 85 1.41 -10.83 -7.30
N PRO A 86 0.13 -10.70 -7.69
CA PRO A 86 -0.30 -11.00 -9.04
C PRO A 86 0.23 -9.96 -10.03
N ASP A 87 0.46 -10.38 -11.28
CA ASP A 87 0.92 -9.47 -12.35
C ASP A 87 -0.08 -8.33 -12.63
N SER A 88 -1.38 -8.54 -12.35
CA SER A 88 -2.42 -7.51 -12.44
C SER A 88 -2.16 -6.30 -11.54
N LEU A 89 -1.31 -6.44 -10.53
CA LEU A 89 -0.90 -5.33 -9.68
C LEU A 89 -0.11 -4.26 -10.47
N ALA A 90 0.50 -4.62 -11.60
CA ALA A 90 1.23 -3.67 -12.45
C ALA A 90 0.36 -2.49 -12.88
N GLU A 91 -0.90 -2.73 -13.25
CA GLU A 91 -1.82 -1.66 -13.65
C GLU A 91 -2.05 -0.65 -12.52
N THR A 92 -2.31 -1.14 -11.31
CA THR A 92 -2.48 -0.29 -10.11
C THR A 92 -1.25 0.58 -9.88
N LEU A 93 -0.04 0.04 -10.07
CA LEU A 93 1.20 0.78 -9.89
C LEU A 93 1.38 1.89 -10.94
N ILE A 94 1.05 1.62 -12.20
CA ILE A 94 1.15 2.62 -13.27
C ILE A 94 0.14 3.75 -13.01
N LEU A 95 -1.11 3.42 -12.62
CA LEU A 95 -2.14 4.43 -12.27
C LEU A 95 -1.74 5.27 -11.05
N ALA A 96 -1.22 4.64 -9.99
CA ALA A 96 -0.74 5.34 -8.80
C ALA A 96 0.47 6.24 -9.11
N GLN A 97 1.36 5.80 -10.00
CA GLN A 97 2.46 6.62 -10.49
C GLN A 97 1.95 7.83 -11.28
N GLN A 98 0.97 7.64 -12.17
CA GLN A 98 0.36 8.75 -12.93
C GLN A 98 -0.25 9.77 -11.98
N TYR A 99 -0.95 9.30 -10.93
CA TYR A 99 -1.56 10.18 -9.93
C TYR A 99 -0.51 11.01 -9.20
N ALA A 100 0.60 10.39 -8.80
CA ALA A 100 1.69 11.06 -8.12
C ALA A 100 2.45 12.04 -9.03
N GLU A 101 2.70 11.69 -10.29
CA GLU A 101 3.44 12.52 -11.25
C GLU A 101 2.60 13.69 -11.78
N ALA A 102 1.27 13.54 -11.84
CA ALA A 102 0.35 14.64 -12.13
C ALA A 102 0.26 15.68 -11.01
N GLY A 103 0.82 15.39 -9.83
CA GLY A 103 0.79 16.30 -8.68
C GLY A 103 -0.60 16.49 -8.09
N TYR A 104 -1.50 15.52 -8.29
CA TYR A 104 -2.85 15.54 -7.74
C TYR A 104 -2.85 15.48 -6.22
N ASP A 105 -3.96 15.92 -5.63
CA ASP A 105 -4.15 15.95 -4.19
C ASP A 105 -4.08 14.53 -3.63
N ALA A 106 -3.15 14.28 -2.72
CA ALA A 106 -2.98 12.95 -2.14
C ALA A 106 -4.08 12.58 -1.13
N GLU A 107 -4.75 13.56 -0.54
CA GLU A 107 -5.73 13.31 0.53
C GLU A 107 -6.93 12.47 0.07
N PRO A 108 -7.60 12.77 -1.07
CA PRO A 108 -8.65 11.91 -1.62
C PRO A 108 -8.21 10.46 -1.84
N LEU A 109 -6.98 10.27 -2.34
CA LEU A 109 -6.43 8.93 -2.54
C LEU A 109 -6.21 8.22 -1.19
N PHE A 110 -5.56 8.86 -0.23
CA PHE A 110 -5.35 8.24 1.09
C PHE A 110 -6.67 7.90 1.80
N LEU A 111 -7.69 8.76 1.70
CA LEU A 111 -9.02 8.49 2.27
C LEU A 111 -9.67 7.26 1.61
N ALA A 112 -9.63 7.17 0.29
CA ALA A 112 -10.19 6.01 -0.43
C ALA A 112 -9.42 4.71 -0.09
N LEU A 113 -8.10 4.76 -0.01
CA LEU A 113 -7.27 3.62 0.41
C LEU A 113 -7.55 3.20 1.85
N ALA A 114 -7.75 4.16 2.76
CA ALA A 114 -8.13 3.89 4.14
C ALA A 114 -9.48 3.16 4.22
N GLU A 115 -10.47 3.62 3.45
CA GLU A 115 -11.78 2.96 3.39
C GLU A 115 -11.67 1.51 2.89
N LEU A 116 -10.86 1.27 1.86
CA LEU A 116 -10.65 -0.08 1.32
C LEU A 116 -10.01 -1.01 2.36
N VAL A 117 -8.97 -0.57 3.06
CA VAL A 117 -8.31 -1.42 4.06
C VAL A 117 -9.16 -1.62 5.31
N CYS A 118 -10.11 -0.72 5.63
CA CYS A 118 -11.10 -0.97 6.70
C CYS A 118 -11.92 -2.25 6.47
N ARG A 119 -12.02 -2.70 5.21
CA ARG A 119 -12.70 -3.94 4.83
C ARG A 119 -11.81 -5.18 4.95
N ASP A 120 -10.55 -5.06 5.35
CA ASP A 120 -9.64 -6.19 5.56
C ASP A 120 -9.80 -6.77 6.97
N GLU A 121 -9.94 -8.10 7.03
CA GLU A 121 -10.06 -8.86 8.27
C GLU A 121 -8.86 -9.80 8.48
N GLN A 122 -8.11 -10.07 7.42
CA GLN A 122 -7.08 -11.11 7.43
C GLN A 122 -5.74 -10.55 7.89
N THR A 123 -5.46 -9.29 7.53
CA THR A 123 -4.23 -8.61 7.93
C THR A 123 -4.51 -7.34 8.73
N GLU A 124 -5.73 -7.18 9.25
CA GLU A 124 -6.34 -5.93 9.73
C GLU A 124 -5.37 -4.98 10.45
N MET A 125 -4.68 -5.45 11.50
CA MET A 125 -3.72 -4.61 12.24
C MET A 125 -2.53 -4.15 11.38
N HIS A 126 -2.02 -5.03 10.52
CA HIS A 126 -0.94 -4.71 9.59
C HIS A 126 -1.41 -3.73 8.52
N ALA A 127 -2.63 -3.92 8.00
CA ALA A 127 -3.17 -3.07 6.95
C ALA A 127 -3.33 -1.63 7.42
N TYR A 128 -3.89 -1.41 8.61
CA TYR A 128 -4.04 -0.07 9.20
C TYR A 128 -2.71 0.59 9.51
N LYS A 129 -1.78 -0.14 10.11
CA LYS A 129 -0.46 0.40 10.46
C LYS A 129 0.34 0.78 9.23
N LEU A 130 0.22 0.04 8.14
CA LEU A 130 0.89 0.37 6.88
C LEU A 130 0.29 1.61 6.23
N GLN A 131 -1.04 1.77 6.20
CA GLN A 131 -1.67 3.00 5.71
C GLN A 131 -1.31 4.21 6.58
N GLN A 132 -1.36 4.06 7.90
CA GLN A 132 -0.93 5.11 8.84
C GLN A 132 0.54 5.49 8.59
N ALA A 133 1.43 4.52 8.48
CA ALA A 133 2.84 4.79 8.22
C ALA A 133 3.05 5.49 6.88
N ALA A 134 2.34 5.10 5.82
CA ALA A 134 2.43 5.75 4.52
C ALA A 134 1.96 7.22 4.60
N TRP A 135 0.84 7.49 5.27
CA TRP A 135 0.33 8.84 5.50
C TRP A 135 1.31 9.72 6.29
N GLU A 136 1.82 9.21 7.41
CA GLU A 136 2.75 9.94 8.27
C GLU A 136 4.06 10.24 7.54
N GLU A 137 4.60 9.27 6.78
CA GLU A 137 5.86 9.44 6.04
C GLU A 137 5.67 10.39 4.85
N TYR A 138 4.54 10.33 4.13
CA TYR A 138 4.20 11.32 3.08
C TYR A 138 4.29 12.76 3.59
N HIS A 139 3.76 13.04 4.79
CA HIS A 139 3.76 14.40 5.35
C HIS A 139 5.12 14.84 5.91
N ALA A 140 6.00 13.89 6.23
CA ALA A 140 7.28 14.19 6.88
C ALA A 140 8.47 14.25 5.91
N VAL A 141 8.35 13.67 4.72
CA VAL A 141 9.43 13.70 3.72
C VAL A 141 9.35 14.95 2.83
N PRO A 142 10.47 15.39 2.23
CA PRO A 142 10.46 16.45 1.24
C PRO A 142 9.52 16.14 0.06
N PRO A 143 8.88 17.15 -0.56
CA PRO A 143 7.92 16.95 -1.66
C PRO A 143 8.40 16.02 -2.78
N ALA A 144 9.68 16.11 -3.15
CA ALA A 144 10.29 15.29 -4.20
C ALA A 144 10.27 13.77 -3.93
N PHE A 145 10.05 13.35 -2.67
CA PHE A 145 10.03 11.94 -2.27
C PHE A 145 8.64 11.44 -1.85
N ARG A 146 7.63 12.32 -1.78
CA ARG A 146 6.28 11.98 -1.31
C ARG A 146 5.61 10.89 -2.15
N TRP A 147 5.88 10.89 -3.46
CA TRP A 147 5.35 9.91 -4.40
C TRP A 147 5.61 8.45 -3.97
N VAL A 148 6.75 8.18 -3.32
CA VAL A 148 7.12 6.82 -2.88
C VAL A 148 6.08 6.28 -1.88
N HIS A 149 5.63 7.13 -0.96
CA HIS A 149 4.66 6.75 0.06
C HIS A 149 3.25 6.62 -0.50
N LEU A 150 2.89 7.45 -1.48
CA LEU A 150 1.61 7.33 -2.17
C LEU A 150 1.52 6.03 -2.97
N MET A 151 2.58 5.69 -3.72
CA MET A 151 2.65 4.43 -4.46
C MET A 151 2.71 3.21 -3.53
N ALA A 152 3.44 3.30 -2.41
CA ALA A 152 3.48 2.23 -1.41
C ALA A 152 2.10 1.98 -0.79
N ALA A 153 1.33 3.03 -0.48
CA ALA A 153 -0.03 2.94 0.05
C ALA A 153 -0.98 2.23 -0.93
N ALA A 154 -0.95 2.62 -2.21
CA ALA A 154 -1.77 2.02 -3.26
C ALA A 154 -1.40 0.55 -3.51
N ARG A 155 -0.10 0.27 -3.62
CA ARG A 155 0.43 -1.10 -3.78
C ARG A 155 -0.03 -2.01 -2.65
N HIS A 156 0.12 -1.55 -1.41
CA HIS A 156 -0.28 -2.30 -0.24
C HIS A 156 -1.78 -2.58 -0.23
N ALA A 157 -2.62 -1.58 -0.51
CA ALA A 157 -4.07 -1.76 -0.57
C ALA A 157 -4.47 -2.84 -1.59
N ALA A 158 -3.88 -2.81 -2.79
CA ALA A 158 -4.13 -3.83 -3.81
C ALA A 158 -3.70 -5.25 -3.40
N CYS A 159 -2.68 -5.39 -2.55
CA CYS A 159 -2.30 -6.71 -2.05
C CYS A 159 -3.30 -7.27 -1.03
N VAL A 160 -3.93 -6.42 -0.21
CA VAL A 160 -4.71 -6.88 0.96
C VAL A 160 -6.23 -6.79 0.77
N VAL A 161 -6.72 -5.94 -0.14
CA VAL A 161 -8.15 -5.64 -0.24
C VAL A 161 -9.01 -6.86 -0.57
N ASN A 162 -8.49 -7.84 -1.31
CA ASN A 162 -9.23 -9.05 -1.71
C ASN A 162 -8.72 -10.32 -1.02
N MET A 163 -8.15 -10.18 0.17
CA MET A 163 -7.93 -11.32 1.06
C MET A 163 -9.26 -11.79 1.64
N LEU A 164 -9.51 -13.09 1.52
CA LEU A 164 -10.71 -13.78 1.93
C LEU A 164 -10.38 -14.86 2.98
N PRO A 165 -11.37 -15.28 3.79
CA PRO A 165 -12.75 -14.79 3.82
C PRO A 165 -12.93 -13.44 4.55
N LYS A 166 -14.04 -12.75 4.28
CA LYS A 166 -14.46 -11.54 5.02
C LYS A 166 -15.79 -11.79 5.73
N THR A 167 -15.72 -12.24 6.97
CA THR A 167 -16.89 -12.70 7.74
C THR A 167 -17.39 -11.69 8.77
N VAL A 168 -16.54 -10.76 9.21
CA VAL A 168 -16.79 -9.78 10.28
C VAL A 168 -17.27 -8.44 9.73
N TRP A 169 -16.56 -7.87 8.76
CA TRP A 169 -16.83 -6.55 8.17
C TRP A 169 -18.25 -6.44 7.63
N PRO A 170 -18.78 -7.37 6.79
CA PRO A 170 -20.15 -7.27 6.31
C PRO A 170 -21.19 -7.27 7.44
N ARG A 171 -20.93 -8.01 8.53
CA ARG A 171 -21.80 -8.04 9.71
C ARG A 171 -21.75 -6.72 10.47
N ALA A 172 -20.56 -6.19 10.72
CA ALA A 172 -20.35 -4.92 11.41
C ALA A 172 -20.97 -3.75 10.63
N ALA A 173 -20.75 -3.67 9.32
CA ALA A 173 -21.35 -2.67 8.45
C ALA A 173 -22.89 -2.74 8.45
N GLY A 174 -23.46 -3.95 8.48
CA GLY A 174 -24.90 -4.17 8.59
C GLY A 174 -25.53 -3.71 9.92
N LEU A 175 -24.72 -3.53 10.99
CA LEU A 175 -25.19 -2.98 12.26
C LEU A 175 -25.24 -1.45 12.27
N LEU A 176 -24.40 -0.78 11.47
CA LEU A 176 -24.30 0.68 11.40
C LEU A 176 -25.31 1.32 10.43
N THR A 177 -25.95 0.51 9.60
CA THR A 177 -26.96 0.95 8.61
C THR A 177 -28.40 0.80 9.11
N ARG A 178 -28.59 0.46 10.39
CA ARG A 178 -29.89 0.39 11.09
C ARG A 178 -30.06 1.58 12.03
#